data_AF-A0A7X5X323-F1
#
_entry.id   AF-A0A7X5X323-F1
#
_cell.length_a   1.000
_cell.length_b   1.000
_cell.length_c   1.000
_cell.angle_alpha   90.00
_cell.angle_beta   90.00
_cell.angle_gamma   90.00
#
_symmetry.space_group_name_H-M   'P 1'
#
loop_
_entity.id
_entity.type
_entity.pdbx_description
1 polymer ?
#
loop_
_entity_poly.entity_id
_entity_poly.type
_entity_poly.pdbx_seq_one_letter_code
_entity_poly.pdbx_strand_id
1 'polypeptide(L)'
;MASRFRRALLAALVTASVVAPLVGAAGPTEVPAPAPVALGPVSVAGLEHRYSANREGIRAAETMAARHGDRSRARALRKMRRPSRHFLSFDGRNGGRAVEVYGDLGRATRIAVLVPGSDTNLETYDRFRDGALALSRRLGGGAAVIGWLGYKTPGTVAPEVLTTGRAAGAAPRLSALVRELGVAKPRARISLLCHSYGTVVCARAARGLNASDIVLYGSPGTGFDDARQLRTRATVWAGRGGNDWIGGVPHVRIPLLGTTIGFGTDPVSRKFGARIFDAGDVGHSDYLQPGSTALASLGRIVAGRHA
;
A
#
# COMPACT_ATOMS: atom_id res chain seq x y z
N MET A 1 14.50 -21.33 -29.99
CA MET A 1 15.04 -19.96 -29.78
C MET A 1 14.06 -18.82 -30.09
N ALA A 2 13.08 -18.99 -30.99
CA ALA A 2 12.16 -17.91 -31.41
C ALA A 2 11.14 -17.42 -30.34
N SER A 3 10.78 -18.21 -29.32
CA SER A 3 9.74 -17.80 -28.34
C SER A 3 10.26 -16.87 -27.23
N ARG A 4 11.56 -16.91 -26.91
CA ARG A 4 12.20 -15.99 -25.95
C ARG A 4 12.36 -14.59 -26.54
N PHE A 5 12.66 -14.49 -27.84
CA PHE A 5 12.74 -13.22 -28.56
C PHE A 5 11.38 -12.53 -28.68
N ARG A 6 10.29 -13.27 -28.90
CA ARG A 6 8.92 -12.69 -28.94
C ARG A 6 8.46 -12.16 -27.57
N ARG A 7 8.87 -12.81 -26.46
CA ARG A 7 8.58 -12.31 -25.09
C ARG A 7 9.43 -11.10 -24.70
N ALA A 8 10.68 -11.04 -25.15
CA ALA A 8 11.54 -9.87 -24.98
C ALA A 8 11.04 -8.67 -25.82
N LEU A 9 10.51 -8.91 -27.03
CA LEU A 9 9.92 -7.86 -27.86
C LEU A 9 8.63 -7.28 -27.26
N LEU A 10 7.79 -8.11 -26.64
CA LEU A 10 6.59 -7.66 -25.91
C LEU A 10 6.96 -6.86 -24.64
N ALA A 11 8.04 -7.22 -23.94
CA ALA A 11 8.56 -6.42 -22.84
C ALA A 11 9.17 -5.08 -23.31
N ALA A 12 9.83 -5.07 -24.47
CA ALA A 12 10.40 -3.87 -25.09
C ALA A 12 9.32 -2.92 -25.66
N LEU A 13 8.19 -3.44 -26.15
CA LEU A 13 7.04 -2.63 -26.59
C LEU A 13 6.33 -1.93 -25.42
N VAL A 14 6.40 -2.50 -24.21
CA VAL A 14 5.98 -1.81 -22.98
C VAL A 14 6.98 -0.72 -22.57
N THR A 15 8.24 -0.80 -23.02
CA THR A 15 9.28 0.21 -22.72
C THR A 15 9.41 1.33 -23.77
N ALA A 16 8.86 1.17 -24.99
CA ALA A 16 9.06 2.11 -26.10
C ALA A 16 7.83 2.96 -26.50
N SER A 17 6.73 2.94 -25.74
CA SER A 17 5.50 3.69 -26.09
C SER A 17 5.28 4.99 -25.30
N VAL A 18 6.30 5.53 -24.62
CA VAL A 18 6.15 6.74 -23.78
C VAL A 18 7.11 7.85 -24.20
N VAL A 19 6.94 8.37 -25.41
CA VAL A 19 7.27 9.77 -25.73
C VAL A 19 6.26 10.28 -26.75
N ALA A 20 5.06 10.62 -26.28
CA ALA A 20 4.18 11.56 -26.96
C ALA A 20 3.60 12.49 -25.89
N PRO A 21 3.75 13.83 -26.03
CA PRO A 21 3.11 14.76 -25.11
C PRO A 21 1.62 14.82 -25.48
N LEU A 22 0.78 14.03 -24.81
CA LEU A 22 -0.67 14.26 -24.82
C LEU A 22 -0.97 15.45 -23.90
N VAL A 23 -0.75 16.64 -24.44
CA VAL A 23 -1.45 17.85 -24.01
C VAL A 23 -2.89 17.70 -24.50
N GLY A 24 -3.85 17.57 -23.59
CA GLY A 24 -5.29 17.59 -23.94
C GLY A 24 -6.09 16.36 -23.54
N ALA A 25 -6.05 15.97 -22.27
CA ALA A 25 -7.23 15.40 -21.63
C ALA A 25 -7.39 16.14 -20.31
N ALA A 26 -8.40 17.02 -20.22
CA ALA A 26 -8.83 17.51 -18.92
C ALA A 26 -9.09 16.27 -18.05
N GLY A 27 -8.30 16.10 -16.99
CA GLY A 27 -8.52 15.00 -16.06
C GLY A 27 -9.96 15.05 -15.56
N PRO A 28 -10.55 13.92 -15.11
CA PRO A 28 -11.88 13.94 -14.51
C PRO A 28 -11.92 15.04 -13.46
N THR A 29 -12.87 15.97 -13.61
CA THR A 29 -13.08 17.10 -12.70
C THR A 29 -13.03 16.58 -11.28
N GLU A 30 -12.19 17.18 -10.44
CA GLU A 30 -11.95 16.68 -9.09
C GLU A 30 -13.28 16.59 -8.33
N VAL A 31 -13.67 15.38 -7.91
CA VAL A 31 -14.92 15.18 -7.18
C VAL A 31 -14.86 15.95 -5.86
N PRO A 32 -15.73 16.94 -5.64
CA PRO A 32 -15.70 17.74 -4.43
C PRO A 32 -15.92 16.87 -3.19
N ALA A 33 -15.16 17.15 -2.13
CA ALA A 33 -15.31 16.51 -0.84
C ALA A 33 -15.06 17.55 0.28
N PRO A 34 -15.68 17.36 1.46
CA PRO A 34 -15.49 18.28 2.59
C PRO A 34 -14.04 18.22 3.07
N ALA A 35 -13.62 19.26 3.81
CA ALA A 35 -12.37 19.19 4.54
C ALA A 35 -12.40 18.00 5.53
N PRO A 36 -11.28 17.27 5.70
CA PRO A 36 -11.15 16.21 6.70
C PRO A 36 -11.46 16.73 8.09
N VAL A 37 -12.05 15.87 8.92
CA VAL A 37 -12.26 16.21 10.32
C VAL A 37 -10.90 16.40 10.99
N ALA A 38 -10.73 17.56 11.63
CA ALA A 38 -9.56 17.83 12.46
C ALA A 38 -9.66 16.99 13.75
N LEU A 39 -8.86 15.94 13.82
CA LEU A 39 -8.77 15.06 14.98
C LEU A 39 -7.37 15.23 15.60
N GLY A 40 -7.28 15.13 16.92
CA GLY A 40 -6.00 15.09 17.63
C GLY A 40 -5.17 13.85 17.29
N PRO A 41 -4.11 13.54 18.05
CA PRO A 41 -3.35 12.30 17.87
C PRO A 41 -4.20 11.03 18.05
N VAL A 42 -3.77 9.90 17.47
CA VAL A 42 -4.42 8.60 17.74
C VAL A 42 -4.24 8.23 19.22
N SER A 43 -5.32 7.86 19.90
CA SER A 43 -5.31 7.35 21.27
C SER A 43 -6.32 6.20 21.38
N VAL A 44 -6.02 5.22 22.25
CA VAL A 44 -6.92 4.06 22.46
C VAL A 44 -8.27 4.50 23.03
N ALA A 45 -8.26 5.41 24.01
CA ALA A 45 -9.48 5.93 24.64
C ALA A 45 -10.38 6.71 23.65
N GLY A 46 -9.80 7.31 22.60
CA GLY A 46 -10.52 8.12 21.62
C GLY A 46 -10.93 7.40 20.35
N LEU A 47 -10.73 6.07 20.24
CA LEU A 47 -10.97 5.33 18.99
C LEU A 47 -12.42 5.41 18.53
N GLU A 48 -13.39 5.18 19.42
CA GLU A 48 -14.81 5.21 19.06
C GLU A 48 -15.25 6.59 18.55
N HIS A 49 -14.82 7.66 19.24
CA HIS A 49 -15.07 9.03 18.79
C HIS A 49 -14.45 9.28 17.40
N ARG A 50 -13.20 8.87 17.20
CA ARG A 50 -12.49 8.98 15.91
C ARG A 50 -13.18 8.21 14.79
N TYR A 51 -13.64 6.98 15.04
CA TYR A 51 -14.37 6.18 14.06
C TYR A 51 -15.70 6.84 13.69
N SER A 52 -16.42 7.38 14.69
CA SER A 52 -17.66 8.12 14.49
C SER A 52 -17.46 9.37 13.65
N ALA A 53 -16.46 10.19 14.00
CA ALA A 53 -16.15 11.43 13.30
C ALA A 53 -15.78 11.19 11.83
N ASN A 54 -14.93 10.20 11.55
CA ASN A 54 -14.58 9.87 10.16
C ASN A 54 -15.78 9.31 9.38
N ARG A 55 -16.66 8.53 9.99
CA ARG A 55 -17.88 8.03 9.33
C ARG A 55 -18.82 9.17 8.91
N GLU A 56 -18.96 10.20 9.73
CA GLU A 56 -19.72 11.40 9.35
C GLU A 56 -19.04 12.18 8.23
N GLY A 57 -17.70 12.29 8.24
CA GLY A 57 -16.93 12.85 7.13
C GLY A 57 -17.14 12.09 5.81
N ILE A 58 -17.18 10.75 5.85
CA ILE A 58 -17.47 9.90 4.68
C ILE A 58 -18.91 10.13 4.20
N ARG A 59 -19.89 10.26 5.10
CA ARG A 59 -21.28 10.55 4.76
C ARG A 59 -21.45 11.91 4.07
N ALA A 60 -20.75 12.93 4.58
CA ALA A 60 -20.74 14.25 3.95
C ALA A 60 -20.12 14.20 2.54
N ALA A 61 -19.01 13.48 2.37
CA ALA A 61 -18.39 13.26 1.07
C ALA A 61 -19.29 12.48 0.10
N GLU A 62 -20.01 11.44 0.56
CA GLU A 62 -21.00 10.70 -0.24
C GLU A 62 -22.07 11.63 -0.77
N THR A 63 -22.61 12.49 0.10
CA THR A 63 -23.68 13.43 -0.26
C THR A 63 -23.17 14.46 -1.27
N MET A 64 -21.95 14.97 -1.10
CA MET A 64 -21.33 15.88 -2.07
C MET A 64 -21.09 15.23 -3.42
N ALA A 65 -20.55 14.01 -3.45
CA ALA A 65 -20.36 13.25 -4.69
C ALA A 65 -21.68 13.01 -5.42
N ALA A 66 -22.74 12.64 -4.69
CA ALA A 66 -24.07 12.44 -5.26
C ALA A 66 -24.66 13.73 -5.86
N ARG A 67 -24.57 14.86 -5.15
CA ARG A 67 -25.01 16.17 -5.66
C ARG A 67 -24.21 16.63 -6.88
N HIS A 68 -22.94 16.25 -6.95
CA HIS A 68 -22.06 16.53 -8.08
C HIS A 68 -22.25 15.54 -9.25
N GLY A 69 -23.15 14.56 -9.13
CA GLY A 69 -23.44 13.59 -10.19
C GLY A 69 -22.47 12.41 -10.28
N ASP A 70 -21.45 12.32 -9.41
CA ASP A 70 -20.54 11.17 -9.38
C ASP A 70 -21.16 10.00 -8.59
N ARG A 71 -21.96 9.22 -9.31
CA ARG A 71 -22.63 8.03 -8.78
C ARG A 71 -21.65 6.92 -8.39
N SER A 72 -20.47 6.85 -9.01
CA SER A 72 -19.46 5.84 -8.70
C SER A 72 -18.83 6.10 -7.33
N ARG A 73 -18.34 7.33 -7.14
CA ARG A 73 -17.79 7.80 -5.86
C ARG A 73 -18.82 7.71 -4.74
N ALA A 74 -20.06 8.15 -4.98
CA ALA A 74 -21.12 8.06 -3.98
C ALA A 74 -21.37 6.60 -3.54
N ARG A 75 -21.42 5.64 -4.47
CA ARG A 75 -21.58 4.21 -4.14
C ARG A 75 -20.41 3.66 -3.31
N ALA A 76 -19.18 4.03 -3.66
CA ALA A 76 -18.00 3.62 -2.92
C ALA A 76 -18.03 4.15 -1.47
N LEU A 77 -18.30 5.45 -1.31
CA LEU A 77 -18.39 6.09 0.01
C LEU A 77 -19.54 5.54 0.86
N ARG A 78 -20.67 5.20 0.25
CA ARG A 78 -21.79 4.53 0.92
C ARG A 78 -21.39 3.18 1.54
N LYS A 79 -20.53 2.41 0.85
CA LYS A 79 -19.96 1.18 1.40
C LYS A 79 -18.95 1.47 2.52
N MET A 80 -18.20 2.57 2.43
CA MET A 80 -17.22 3.00 3.43
C MET A 80 -17.87 3.47 4.72
N ARG A 81 -19.00 4.18 4.68
CA ARG A 81 -19.66 4.67 5.91
C ARG A 81 -20.45 3.61 6.70
N ARG A 82 -20.36 2.33 6.33
CA ARG A 82 -21.05 1.26 7.07
C ARG A 82 -20.58 1.28 8.54
N PRO A 83 -21.47 1.18 9.54
CA PRO A 83 -21.09 1.24 10.95
C PRO A 83 -20.04 0.20 11.37
N SER A 84 -19.98 -0.94 10.68
CA SER A 84 -18.99 -2.00 10.90
C SER A 84 -17.59 -1.70 10.36
N ARG A 85 -17.35 -0.52 9.77
CA ARG A 85 -16.04 -0.09 9.27
C ARG A 85 -15.48 1.03 10.14
N HIS A 86 -14.21 0.90 10.50
CA HIS A 86 -13.55 1.77 11.45
C HIS A 86 -12.40 2.52 10.77
N PHE A 87 -12.43 3.86 10.76
CA PHE A 87 -11.42 4.67 10.07
C PHE A 87 -10.67 5.56 11.07
N LEU A 88 -9.34 5.49 11.06
CA LEU A 88 -8.49 6.42 11.81
C LEU A 88 -8.47 7.81 11.18
N SER A 89 -8.53 7.86 9.84
CA SER A 89 -8.62 9.09 9.07
C SER A 89 -9.28 8.85 7.71
N PHE A 90 -9.90 9.91 7.19
CA PHE A 90 -10.51 9.96 5.87
C PHE A 90 -10.35 11.37 5.27
N ASP A 91 -9.97 11.44 3.99
CA ASP A 91 -9.97 12.66 3.18
C ASP A 91 -10.49 12.30 1.79
N GLY A 92 -11.68 12.78 1.42
CA GLY A 92 -12.29 12.48 0.11
C GLY A 92 -11.70 13.27 -1.06
N ARG A 93 -10.90 14.30 -0.78
CA ARG A 93 -10.35 15.24 -1.80
C ARG A 93 -9.17 14.61 -2.54
N ASN A 94 -8.79 15.19 -3.68
CA ASN A 94 -7.55 14.90 -4.41
C ASN A 94 -7.33 13.41 -4.74
N GLY A 95 -8.39 12.70 -5.14
CA GLY A 95 -8.36 11.26 -5.43
C GLY A 95 -8.56 10.34 -4.22
N GLY A 96 -8.68 10.91 -3.03
CA GLY A 96 -9.14 10.22 -1.84
C GLY A 96 -8.06 9.46 -1.07
N ARG A 97 -8.17 9.50 0.26
CA ARG A 97 -7.25 8.89 1.21
C ARG A 97 -8.03 8.34 2.38
N ALA A 98 -7.64 7.17 2.88
CA ALA A 98 -8.31 6.50 3.99
C ALA A 98 -7.35 5.61 4.77
N VAL A 99 -7.54 5.55 6.08
CA VAL A 99 -6.83 4.62 6.97
C VAL A 99 -7.87 3.81 7.73
N GLU A 100 -8.11 2.58 7.29
CA GLU A 100 -9.12 1.68 7.86
C GLU A 100 -8.49 0.67 8.82
N VAL A 101 -9.20 0.34 9.89
CA VAL A 101 -8.83 -0.62 10.93
C VAL A 101 -9.67 -1.89 10.78
N TYR A 102 -8.99 -3.04 10.79
CA TYR A 102 -9.60 -4.36 10.81
C TYR A 102 -9.16 -5.10 12.07
N GLY A 103 -10.13 -5.56 12.87
CA GLY A 103 -9.89 -6.09 14.21
C GLY A 103 -9.97 -5.00 15.29
N ASP A 104 -9.49 -5.32 16.49
CA ASP A 104 -9.54 -4.44 17.66
C ASP A 104 -8.16 -3.80 17.91
N LEU A 105 -7.99 -2.56 17.44
CA LEU A 105 -6.75 -1.79 17.66
C LEU A 105 -6.50 -1.48 19.15
N GLY A 106 -7.56 -1.34 19.94
CA GLY A 106 -7.46 -1.07 21.37
C GLY A 106 -6.79 -2.21 22.12
N ARG A 107 -7.09 -3.46 21.75
CA ARG A 107 -6.52 -4.68 22.36
C ARG A 107 -5.33 -5.27 21.61
N ALA A 108 -5.08 -4.86 20.37
CA ALA A 108 -4.00 -5.41 19.55
C ALA A 108 -2.62 -5.27 20.21
N THR A 109 -1.85 -6.36 20.18
CA THR A 109 -0.41 -6.39 20.51
C THR A 109 0.46 -6.53 19.27
N ARG A 110 -0.17 -6.79 18.11
CA ARG A 110 0.46 -6.85 16.79
C ARG A 110 -0.33 -5.98 15.82
N ILE A 111 0.35 -5.12 15.08
CA ILE A 111 -0.26 -4.21 14.13
C ILE A 111 0.40 -4.43 12.77
N ALA A 112 -0.38 -4.84 11.77
CA ALA A 112 0.08 -4.93 10.40
C ALA A 112 -0.43 -3.71 9.62
N VAL A 113 0.47 -2.91 9.04
CA VAL A 113 0.09 -1.81 8.15
C VAL A 113 0.25 -2.25 6.71
N LEU A 114 -0.86 -2.38 5.98
CA LEU A 114 -0.85 -2.71 4.56
C LEU A 114 -0.71 -1.43 3.75
N VAL A 115 0.30 -1.41 2.87
CA VAL A 115 0.56 -0.31 1.95
C VAL A 115 0.29 -0.81 0.53
N PRO A 116 -0.75 -0.29 -0.15
CA PRO A 116 -1.17 -0.76 -1.45
C PRO A 116 -0.23 -0.31 -2.56
N GLY A 117 -0.30 -1.02 -3.68
CA GLY A 117 0.31 -0.65 -4.96
C GLY A 117 -0.57 0.31 -5.78
N SER A 118 -0.34 0.27 -7.10
CA SER A 118 -1.09 1.02 -8.11
C SER A 118 -2.59 0.75 -8.12
N ASP A 119 -3.36 1.62 -8.78
CA ASP A 119 -4.81 1.52 -9.01
C ASP A 119 -5.71 1.38 -7.78
N THR A 120 -5.18 1.53 -6.56
CA THR A 120 -5.98 1.55 -5.34
C THR A 120 -6.46 2.98 -5.06
N ASN A 121 -7.76 3.20 -5.13
CA ASN A 121 -8.42 4.47 -4.82
C ASN A 121 -9.73 4.19 -4.03
N LEU A 122 -10.54 5.22 -3.77
CA LEU A 122 -11.78 5.04 -2.99
C LEU A 122 -12.79 4.14 -3.71
N GLU A 123 -12.85 4.22 -5.04
CA GLU A 123 -13.75 3.47 -5.91
C GLU A 123 -13.36 1.99 -6.04
N THR A 124 -12.05 1.70 -6.02
CA THR A 124 -11.49 0.35 -6.13
C THR A 124 -11.11 -0.26 -4.76
N TYR A 125 -11.37 0.45 -3.66
CA TYR A 125 -10.90 0.10 -2.31
C TYR A 125 -11.35 -1.29 -1.82
N ASP A 126 -12.50 -1.78 -2.28
CA ASP A 126 -13.07 -3.05 -1.81
C ASP A 126 -12.11 -4.24 -2.01
N ARG A 127 -11.36 -4.29 -3.13
CA ARG A 127 -10.36 -5.35 -3.37
C ARG A 127 -9.24 -5.31 -2.33
N PHE A 128 -8.74 -4.11 -2.03
CA PHE A 128 -7.70 -3.92 -1.01
C PHE A 128 -8.22 -4.28 0.39
N ARG A 129 -9.47 -3.91 0.68
CA ARG A 129 -10.18 -4.29 1.90
C ARG A 129 -10.32 -5.80 2.07
N ASP A 130 -10.65 -6.53 1.02
CA ASP A 130 -10.83 -7.99 1.10
C ASP A 130 -9.53 -8.70 1.50
N GLY A 131 -8.39 -8.24 0.96
CA GLY A 131 -7.07 -8.71 1.38
C GLY A 131 -6.74 -8.37 2.84
N ALA A 132 -7.05 -7.15 3.28
CA ALA A 132 -6.84 -6.73 4.68
C ALA A 132 -7.70 -7.55 5.66
N LEU A 133 -8.94 -7.86 5.30
CA LEU A 133 -9.81 -8.74 6.06
C LEU A 133 -9.30 -10.19 6.10
N ALA A 134 -8.79 -10.70 4.98
CA ALA A 134 -8.19 -12.03 4.94
C ALA A 134 -6.98 -12.13 5.89
N LEU A 135 -6.12 -11.11 5.91
CA LEU A 135 -5.02 -11.04 6.85
C LEU A 135 -5.51 -10.91 8.30
N SER A 136 -6.50 -10.05 8.57
CA SER A 136 -7.07 -9.88 9.92
C SER A 136 -7.61 -11.21 10.45
N ARG A 137 -8.38 -11.96 9.65
CA ARG A 137 -8.84 -13.32 9.99
C ARG A 137 -7.68 -14.28 10.23
N ARG A 138 -6.63 -14.22 9.41
CA ARG A 138 -5.43 -15.07 9.55
C ARG A 138 -4.65 -14.82 10.84
N LEU A 139 -4.69 -13.59 11.36
CA LEU A 139 -3.98 -13.19 12.57
C LEU A 139 -4.78 -13.40 13.86
N GLY A 140 -6.12 -13.32 13.80
CA GLY A 140 -7.01 -13.53 14.94
C GLY A 140 -7.05 -12.36 15.94
N GLY A 141 -7.70 -12.57 17.09
CA GLY A 141 -8.12 -11.51 18.03
C GLY A 141 -7.02 -10.74 18.77
N GLY A 142 -5.73 -11.05 18.56
CA GLY A 142 -4.60 -10.33 19.15
C GLY A 142 -3.95 -9.30 18.22
N ALA A 143 -4.46 -9.15 17.00
CA ALA A 143 -3.88 -8.26 15.99
C ALA A 143 -4.90 -7.28 15.42
N ALA A 144 -4.39 -6.13 14.99
CA ALA A 144 -5.11 -5.21 14.13
C ALA A 144 -4.40 -5.08 12.80
N VAL A 145 -5.16 -5.04 11.72
CA VAL A 145 -4.66 -4.74 10.38
C VAL A 145 -5.11 -3.32 10.02
N ILE A 146 -4.18 -2.51 9.53
CA ILE A 146 -4.41 -1.13 9.13
C ILE A 146 -4.26 -1.05 7.61
N GLY A 147 -5.36 -0.85 6.89
CA GLY A 147 -5.34 -0.59 5.45
C GLY A 147 -5.01 0.88 5.18
N TRP A 148 -3.79 1.16 4.72
CA TRP A 148 -3.30 2.54 4.55
C TRP A 148 -3.32 3.01 3.10
N LEU A 149 -4.42 3.67 2.68
CA LEU A 149 -4.47 4.43 1.42
C LEU A 149 -4.09 5.89 1.70
N GLY A 150 -2.79 6.14 1.87
CA GLY A 150 -2.28 7.46 2.28
C GLY A 150 -1.91 8.41 1.14
N TYR A 151 -1.98 7.98 -0.12
CA TYR A 151 -1.49 8.73 -1.28
C TYR A 151 -2.31 8.43 -2.52
N LYS A 152 -2.23 9.32 -3.53
CA LYS A 152 -2.82 9.06 -4.85
C LYS A 152 -1.96 8.02 -5.56
N THR A 153 -2.42 6.77 -5.56
CA THR A 153 -1.68 5.66 -6.16
C THR A 153 -1.47 5.90 -7.66
N PRO A 154 -0.33 5.50 -8.22
CA PRO A 154 -0.11 5.57 -9.67
C PRO A 154 -1.09 4.65 -10.40
N GLY A 155 -1.52 5.06 -11.59
CA GLY A 155 -2.33 4.19 -12.44
C GLY A 155 -1.42 3.19 -13.13
N THR A 156 -1.75 1.89 -13.24
CA THR A 156 -0.80 0.85 -13.68
C THR A 156 -0.16 1.08 -15.06
N VAL A 157 -0.80 1.84 -15.94
CA VAL A 157 -0.30 2.22 -17.28
C VAL A 157 0.34 3.61 -17.33
N ALA A 158 0.45 4.29 -16.19
CA ALA A 158 0.94 5.66 -16.11
C ALA A 158 2.47 5.68 -15.89
N PRO A 159 3.21 6.62 -16.51
CA PRO A 159 4.67 6.72 -16.34
C PRO A 159 5.11 6.84 -14.88
N GLU A 160 4.26 7.35 -14.00
CA GLU A 160 4.55 7.51 -12.57
C GLU A 160 4.66 6.19 -11.81
N VAL A 161 4.16 5.08 -12.36
CA VAL A 161 4.43 3.73 -11.84
C VAL A 161 5.90 3.36 -11.97
N LEU A 162 6.63 4.00 -12.88
CA LEU A 162 8.05 3.75 -13.14
C LEU A 162 8.97 4.72 -12.41
N THR A 163 8.42 5.71 -11.71
CA THR A 163 9.20 6.74 -11.02
C THR A 163 8.88 6.78 -9.54
N THR A 164 9.77 7.41 -8.79
CA THR A 164 9.70 7.42 -7.34
C THR A 164 8.94 8.62 -6.74
N GLY A 165 8.43 9.52 -7.58
CA GLY A 165 7.87 10.81 -7.14
C GLY A 165 6.67 10.68 -6.20
N ARG A 166 5.73 9.77 -6.49
CA ARG A 166 4.56 9.58 -5.60
C ARG A 166 4.95 9.00 -4.25
N ALA A 167 5.94 8.12 -4.23
CA ALA A 167 6.50 7.58 -3.01
C ALA A 167 7.18 8.64 -2.13
N ALA A 168 7.81 9.66 -2.72
CA ALA A 168 8.43 10.75 -1.96
C ALA A 168 7.39 11.57 -1.18
N GLY A 169 6.23 11.87 -1.77
CA GLY A 169 5.13 12.54 -1.06
C GLY A 169 4.38 11.65 -0.06
N ALA A 170 4.37 10.34 -0.29
CA ALA A 170 3.67 9.37 0.54
C ALA A 170 4.44 9.01 1.82
N ALA A 171 5.76 8.87 1.74
CA ALA A 171 6.61 8.37 2.82
C ALA A 171 6.50 9.15 4.14
N PRO A 172 6.54 10.51 4.18
CA PRO A 172 6.39 11.25 5.43
C PRO A 172 5.07 10.97 6.15
N ARG A 173 4.00 10.69 5.40
CA ARG A 173 2.67 10.41 5.96
C ARG A 173 2.55 8.99 6.49
N LEU A 174 3.22 8.03 5.84
CA LEU A 174 3.36 6.68 6.39
C LEU A 174 4.16 6.74 7.70
N SER A 175 5.28 7.46 7.71
CA SER A 175 6.10 7.64 8.91
C SER A 175 5.35 8.30 10.05
N ALA A 176 4.51 9.31 9.76
CA ALA A 176 3.64 9.94 10.75
C ALA A 176 2.65 8.96 11.36
N LEU A 177 1.94 8.16 10.53
CA LEU A 177 1.01 7.15 11.03
C LEU A 177 1.71 6.12 11.93
N VAL A 178 2.86 5.58 11.49
CA VAL A 178 3.59 4.56 12.28
C VAL A 178 4.04 5.13 13.62
N ARG A 179 4.48 6.39 13.66
CA ARG A 179 4.83 7.09 14.91
C ARG A 179 3.60 7.26 15.81
N GLU A 180 2.46 7.69 15.27
CA GLU A 180 1.22 7.83 16.04
C GLU A 180 0.75 6.49 16.61
N LEU A 181 0.81 5.42 15.83
CA LEU A 181 0.50 4.06 16.28
C LEU A 181 1.47 3.62 17.39
N GLY A 182 2.77 3.92 17.25
CA GLY A 182 3.77 3.63 18.28
C GLY A 182 3.53 4.39 19.58
N VAL A 183 3.07 5.64 19.53
CA VAL A 183 2.69 6.41 20.73
C VAL A 183 1.40 5.86 21.34
N ALA A 184 0.39 5.55 20.54
CA ALA A 184 -0.88 5.02 21.02
C ALA A 184 -0.77 3.59 21.58
N LYS A 185 0.16 2.80 21.03
CA LYS A 185 0.34 1.38 21.31
C LYS A 185 1.84 1.04 21.51
N PRO A 186 2.50 1.57 22.57
CA PRO A 186 3.95 1.49 22.74
C PRO A 186 4.52 0.08 22.90
N ARG A 187 3.68 -0.87 23.33
CA ARG A 187 4.05 -2.30 23.46
C ARG A 187 3.69 -3.14 22.24
N ALA A 188 3.02 -2.58 21.24
CA ALA A 188 2.60 -3.34 20.07
C ALA A 188 3.76 -3.49 19.07
N ARG A 189 3.90 -4.69 18.51
CA ARG A 189 4.80 -4.95 17.38
C ARG A 189 4.16 -4.41 16.11
N ILE A 190 4.83 -3.50 15.40
CA ILE A 190 4.35 -2.94 14.13
C ILE A 190 5.12 -3.55 12.96
N SER A 191 4.41 -4.11 11.98
CA SER A 191 4.99 -4.66 10.75
C SER A 191 4.39 -3.94 9.53
N LEU A 192 5.23 -3.50 8.60
CA LEU A 192 4.80 -2.91 7.33
C LEU A 192 4.72 -4.00 6.25
N LEU A 193 3.56 -4.14 5.61
CA LEU A 193 3.31 -5.09 4.52
C LEU A 193 3.06 -4.30 3.24
N CYS A 194 4.04 -4.31 2.36
CA CYS A 194 4.14 -3.37 1.24
C CYS A 194 4.04 -4.13 -0.07
N HIS A 195 3.01 -3.83 -0.86
CA HIS A 195 2.73 -4.51 -2.11
C HIS A 195 3.06 -3.64 -3.32
N SER A 196 3.71 -4.22 -4.33
CA SER A 196 3.93 -3.54 -5.62
C SER A 196 4.54 -2.15 -5.43
N TYR A 197 3.98 -1.07 -5.99
CA TYR A 197 4.50 0.30 -5.76
C TYR A 197 4.63 0.68 -4.28
N GLY A 198 3.83 0.09 -3.39
CA GLY A 198 3.92 0.28 -1.95
C GLY A 198 5.28 -0.10 -1.37
N THR A 199 6.06 -0.98 -2.00
CA THR A 199 7.43 -1.30 -1.57
C THR A 199 8.36 -0.10 -1.65
N VAL A 200 8.15 0.75 -2.66
CA VAL A 200 8.90 1.99 -2.88
C VAL A 200 8.55 3.03 -1.83
N VAL A 201 7.29 3.07 -1.39
CA VAL A 201 6.81 3.94 -0.31
C VAL A 201 7.42 3.52 1.02
N CYS A 202 7.31 2.23 1.36
CA CYS A 202 7.85 1.70 2.61
C CYS A 202 9.37 1.84 2.69
N ALA A 203 10.08 1.57 1.61
CA ALA A 203 11.53 1.73 1.55
C ALA A 203 11.96 3.19 1.83
N ARG A 204 11.25 4.17 1.26
CA ARG A 204 11.50 5.59 1.54
C ARG A 204 11.15 5.99 2.96
N ALA A 205 10.10 5.42 3.52
CA ALA A 205 9.69 5.70 4.89
C ALA A 205 10.61 5.00 5.93
N ALA A 206 11.34 3.94 5.54
CA ALA A 206 12.02 3.00 6.44
C ALA A 206 13.00 3.62 7.45
N ARG A 207 13.69 4.69 7.06
CA ARG A 207 14.75 5.30 7.89
C ARG A 207 14.17 5.80 9.21
N GLY A 208 14.67 5.26 10.32
CA GLY A 208 14.25 5.67 11.67
C GLY A 208 12.83 5.27 12.05
N LEU A 209 12.13 4.46 11.25
CA LEU A 209 10.82 3.93 11.63
C LEU A 209 10.94 2.90 12.75
N ASN A 210 10.09 3.04 13.76
CA ASN A 210 9.89 2.01 14.79
C ASN A 210 8.97 0.90 14.25
N ALA A 211 9.47 0.13 13.30
CA ALA A 211 8.83 -1.07 12.78
C ALA A 211 9.72 -2.27 13.08
N SER A 212 9.10 -3.42 13.36
CA SER A 212 9.81 -4.66 13.59
C SER A 212 10.08 -5.44 12.31
N ASP A 213 9.17 -5.35 11.34
CA ASP A 213 9.33 -5.93 10.00
C ASP A 213 8.96 -4.92 8.92
N ILE A 214 9.67 -4.98 7.80
CA ILE A 214 9.27 -4.41 6.53
C ILE A 214 9.22 -5.55 5.51
N VAL A 215 8.02 -5.86 5.02
CA VAL A 215 7.77 -6.98 4.12
C VAL A 215 7.46 -6.45 2.73
N LEU A 216 8.36 -6.73 1.80
CA LEU A 216 8.28 -6.27 0.40
C LEU A 216 7.78 -7.43 -0.47
N TYR A 217 6.62 -7.31 -1.10
CA TYR A 217 6.08 -8.39 -1.92
C TYR A 217 5.43 -7.92 -3.21
N GLY A 218 5.54 -8.76 -4.24
CA GLY A 218 5.20 -8.37 -5.61
C GLY A 218 5.92 -7.10 -6.05
N SER A 219 7.18 -6.94 -5.62
CA SER A 219 7.89 -5.66 -5.72
C SER A 219 8.48 -5.43 -7.11
N PRO A 220 8.33 -4.22 -7.70
CA PRO A 220 9.15 -3.80 -8.83
C PRO A 220 10.58 -3.41 -8.39
N GLY A 221 10.79 -3.21 -7.08
CA GLY A 221 12.01 -2.72 -6.45
C GLY A 221 11.71 -1.73 -5.33
N THR A 222 12.74 -1.08 -4.79
CA THR A 222 12.61 -0.16 -3.64
C THR A 222 13.12 1.25 -3.92
N GLY A 223 13.84 1.44 -5.02
CA GLY A 223 14.63 2.63 -5.28
C GLY A 223 16.01 2.63 -4.62
N PHE A 224 16.39 1.53 -3.96
CA PHE A 224 17.69 1.31 -3.32
C PHE A 224 18.35 0.05 -3.86
N ASP A 225 19.68 -0.01 -3.80
CA ASP A 225 20.44 -1.14 -4.34
C ASP A 225 20.53 -2.32 -3.36
N ASP A 226 20.45 -2.04 -2.06
CA ASP A 226 20.46 -3.04 -0.99
C ASP A 226 19.65 -2.60 0.24
N ALA A 227 19.27 -3.57 1.07
CA ALA A 227 18.45 -3.37 2.25
C ALA A 227 19.14 -2.53 3.35
N ARG A 228 20.48 -2.46 3.39
CA ARG A 228 21.21 -1.65 4.39
C ARG A 228 21.03 -0.16 4.11
N GLN A 229 20.86 0.22 2.85
CA GLN A 229 20.56 1.62 2.46
C GLN A 229 19.23 2.13 3.02
N LEU A 230 18.31 1.24 3.41
CA LEU A 230 17.05 1.62 4.08
C LEU A 230 17.29 2.23 5.47
N ARG A 231 18.47 2.00 6.08
CA ARG A 231 18.87 2.53 7.39
C ARG A 231 17.79 2.30 8.47
N THR A 232 17.28 1.08 8.52
CA THR A 232 16.22 0.64 9.44
C THR A 232 16.74 -0.43 10.39
N ARG A 233 16.11 -0.55 11.56
CA ARG A 233 16.32 -1.66 12.50
C ARG A 233 15.33 -2.81 12.27
N ALA A 234 14.33 -2.60 11.40
CA ALA A 234 13.37 -3.63 11.06
C ALA A 234 14.04 -4.80 10.34
N THR A 235 13.52 -6.01 10.53
CA THR A 235 13.87 -7.13 9.65
C THR A 235 13.22 -6.90 8.29
N VAL A 236 14.04 -6.87 7.24
CA VAL A 236 13.56 -6.68 5.87
C VAL A 236 13.31 -8.05 5.24
N TRP A 237 12.07 -8.27 4.80
CA TRP A 237 11.62 -9.49 4.15
C TRP A 237 11.26 -9.21 2.70
N ALA A 238 11.45 -10.21 1.82
CA ALA A 238 11.02 -10.14 0.44
C ALA A 238 10.39 -11.45 -0.04
N GLY A 239 9.37 -11.36 -0.89
CA GLY A 239 8.74 -12.53 -1.52
C GLY A 239 8.06 -12.18 -2.83
N ARG A 240 8.13 -13.08 -3.80
CA ARG A 240 7.47 -12.94 -5.10
C ARG A 240 6.79 -14.27 -5.45
N GLY A 241 5.52 -14.23 -5.81
CA GLY A 241 4.79 -15.40 -6.26
C GLY A 241 5.33 -15.90 -7.60
N GLY A 242 5.33 -17.22 -7.81
CA GLY A 242 5.85 -17.85 -9.03
C GLY A 242 5.17 -17.38 -10.32
N ASN A 243 3.88 -17.00 -10.23
CA ASN A 243 3.08 -16.48 -11.34
C ASN A 243 3.01 -14.94 -11.37
N ASP A 244 3.81 -14.25 -10.56
CA ASP A 244 3.82 -12.79 -10.55
C ASP A 244 4.60 -12.23 -11.74
N TRP A 245 3.88 -11.60 -12.66
CA TRP A 245 4.43 -10.96 -13.86
C TRP A 245 5.48 -9.89 -13.56
N ILE A 246 5.51 -9.33 -12.33
CA ILE A 246 6.50 -8.33 -11.93
C ILE A 246 7.93 -8.86 -12.03
N GLY A 247 8.13 -10.18 -11.95
CA GLY A 247 9.44 -10.80 -12.15
C GLY A 247 9.97 -10.69 -13.58
N GLY A 248 9.12 -10.34 -14.55
CA GLY A 248 9.51 -10.01 -15.92
C GLY A 248 9.86 -8.54 -16.14
N VAL A 249 9.65 -7.66 -15.15
CA VAL A 249 9.97 -6.23 -15.27
C VAL A 249 11.46 -6.01 -15.02
N PRO A 250 12.18 -5.27 -15.87
CA PRO A 250 13.60 -4.96 -15.65
C PRO A 250 13.85 -4.22 -14.32
N HIS A 251 14.58 -4.87 -13.41
CA HIS A 251 14.97 -4.33 -12.12
C HIS A 251 16.24 -3.47 -12.22
N VAL A 252 16.14 -2.36 -12.95
CA VAL A 252 17.23 -1.40 -13.16
C VAL A 252 16.82 0.00 -12.67
N ARG A 253 17.80 0.89 -12.47
CA ARG A 253 17.58 2.32 -12.20
C ARG A 253 18.32 3.11 -13.27
N ILE A 254 17.59 3.89 -14.04
CA ILE A 254 18.14 4.72 -15.11
C ILE A 254 17.78 6.19 -14.81
N PRO A 255 18.77 7.07 -14.57
CA PRO A 255 18.52 8.50 -14.52
C PRO A 255 18.18 9.01 -15.92
N LEU A 256 17.02 9.65 -16.09
CA LEU A 256 16.56 10.21 -17.36
C LEU A 256 15.85 11.53 -17.12
N LEU A 257 16.27 12.61 -17.80
CA LEU A 257 15.59 13.92 -17.80
C LEU A 257 15.19 14.44 -16.40
N GLY A 258 16.11 14.35 -15.42
CA GLY A 258 15.88 14.83 -14.05
C GLY A 258 14.99 13.93 -13.17
N THR A 259 14.52 12.78 -13.67
CA THR A 259 13.84 11.75 -12.90
C THR A 259 14.61 10.43 -12.91
N THR A 260 14.24 9.48 -12.05
CA THR A 260 14.76 8.12 -12.14
C THR A 260 13.67 7.16 -12.57
N ILE A 261 13.96 6.40 -13.62
CA ILE A 261 13.12 5.32 -14.14
C ILE A 261 13.62 3.99 -13.59
N GLY A 262 12.68 3.20 -13.06
CA GLY A 262 12.96 1.90 -12.47
C GLY A 262 13.40 1.96 -11.01
N PHE A 263 13.41 0.80 -10.36
CA PHE A 263 13.40 0.70 -8.89
C PHE A 263 14.61 -0.02 -8.29
N GLY A 264 15.64 -0.25 -9.10
CA GLY A 264 16.92 -0.79 -8.64
C GLY A 264 16.83 -2.30 -8.44
N THR A 265 17.68 -2.83 -7.56
CA THR A 265 17.83 -4.26 -7.32
C THR A 265 16.51 -4.95 -6.96
N ASP A 266 16.26 -6.11 -7.56
CA ASP A 266 15.14 -7.00 -7.22
C ASP A 266 15.21 -7.41 -5.72
N PRO A 267 14.18 -7.11 -4.90
CA PRO A 267 14.20 -7.43 -3.48
C PRO A 267 14.31 -8.91 -3.15
N VAL A 268 13.91 -9.82 -4.08
CA VAL A 268 14.08 -11.27 -3.87
C VAL A 268 15.47 -11.79 -4.27
N SER A 269 16.31 -10.93 -4.86
CA SER A 269 17.68 -11.31 -5.21
C SER A 269 18.60 -11.31 -3.98
N ARG A 270 19.62 -12.18 -4.00
CA ARG A 270 20.66 -12.21 -2.96
C ARG A 270 21.37 -10.87 -2.80
N LYS A 271 21.54 -10.11 -3.89
CA LYS A 271 22.22 -8.81 -3.91
C LYS A 271 21.50 -7.78 -3.02
N PHE A 272 20.17 -7.82 -2.96
CA PHE A 272 19.41 -6.87 -2.15
C PHE A 272 19.58 -7.14 -0.64
N GLY A 273 19.69 -8.42 -0.24
CA GLY A 273 19.98 -8.79 1.15
C GLY A 273 18.76 -8.83 2.08
N ALA A 274 17.55 -8.98 1.56
CA ALA A 274 16.35 -9.24 2.38
C ALA A 274 16.24 -10.74 2.75
N ARG A 275 15.52 -11.04 3.84
CA ARG A 275 15.12 -12.42 4.17
C ARG A 275 14.00 -12.87 3.23
N ILE A 276 14.20 -13.99 2.54
CA ILE A 276 13.21 -14.48 1.59
C ILE A 276 12.13 -15.27 2.34
N PHE A 277 10.86 -15.02 2.02
CA PHE A 277 9.74 -15.85 2.45
C PHE A 277 9.06 -16.51 1.25
N ASP A 278 8.49 -17.69 1.49
CA ASP A 278 7.75 -18.42 0.47
C ASP A 278 6.39 -17.75 0.17
N ALA A 279 6.21 -17.29 -1.07
CA ALA A 279 4.96 -16.70 -1.55
C ALA A 279 4.09 -17.70 -2.34
N GLY A 280 4.57 -18.93 -2.58
CA GLY A 280 3.94 -19.89 -3.49
C GLY A 280 3.81 -19.36 -4.92
N ASP A 281 2.82 -19.87 -5.65
CA ASP A 281 2.59 -19.54 -7.07
C ASP A 281 1.48 -18.49 -7.28
N VAL A 282 1.31 -17.57 -6.34
CA VAL A 282 0.30 -16.50 -6.46
C VAL A 282 0.62 -15.54 -7.61
N GLY A 283 -0.41 -15.01 -8.25
CA GLY A 283 -0.29 -13.90 -9.18
C GLY A 283 -0.08 -12.57 -8.46
N HIS A 284 0.20 -11.51 -9.24
CA HIS A 284 0.57 -10.19 -8.69
C HIS A 284 -0.43 -9.62 -7.69
N SER A 285 -1.72 -9.96 -7.82
CA SER A 285 -2.77 -9.40 -6.97
C SER A 285 -3.35 -10.40 -5.97
N ASP A 286 -2.76 -11.60 -5.84
CA ASP A 286 -3.37 -12.73 -5.16
C ASP A 286 -2.65 -13.08 -3.83
N TYR A 287 -1.64 -12.31 -3.43
CA TYR A 287 -0.85 -12.52 -2.21
C TYR A 287 -1.67 -12.59 -0.91
N LEU A 288 -2.84 -11.93 -0.88
CA LEU A 288 -3.73 -11.92 0.28
C LEU A 288 -4.97 -12.80 0.07
N GLN A 289 -5.00 -13.61 -1.00
CA GLN A 289 -6.10 -14.54 -1.25
C GLN A 289 -6.19 -15.55 -0.09
N PRO A 290 -7.39 -15.79 0.48
CA PRO A 290 -7.60 -16.82 1.49
C PRO A 290 -7.07 -18.17 1.03
N GLY A 291 -6.34 -18.87 1.91
CA GLY A 291 -5.75 -20.19 1.63
C GLY A 291 -4.40 -20.16 0.90
N SER A 292 -3.93 -19.00 0.42
CA SER A 292 -2.63 -18.92 -0.26
C SER A 292 -1.43 -19.09 0.68
N THR A 293 -0.34 -19.64 0.14
CA THR A 293 0.97 -19.72 0.82
C THR A 293 1.48 -18.34 1.23
N ALA A 294 1.35 -17.34 0.34
CA ALA A 294 1.70 -15.95 0.63
C ALA A 294 0.98 -15.41 1.87
N LEU A 295 -0.34 -15.54 1.96
CA LEU A 295 -1.11 -15.08 3.13
C LEU A 295 -0.66 -15.80 4.41
N ALA A 296 -0.38 -17.10 4.33
CA ALA A 296 0.13 -17.88 5.46
C ALA A 296 1.51 -17.39 5.92
N SER A 297 2.42 -17.11 4.99
CA SER A 297 3.75 -16.56 5.27
C SER A 297 3.68 -15.15 5.86
N LEU A 298 2.90 -14.24 5.27
CA LEU A 298 2.68 -12.89 5.78
C LEU A 298 2.10 -12.91 7.20
N GLY A 299 1.14 -13.80 7.46
CA GLY A 299 0.57 -14.00 8.78
C GLY A 299 1.58 -14.51 9.81
N ARG A 300 2.51 -15.41 9.41
CA ARG A 300 3.65 -15.81 10.25
C ARG A 300 4.57 -14.62 10.51
N ILE A 301 4.82 -13.77 9.50
CA ILE A 301 5.66 -12.56 9.58
C ILE A 301 5.20 -11.66 10.71
N VAL A 302 3.96 -11.20 10.61
CA VAL A 302 3.34 -10.34 11.62
C VAL A 302 3.26 -11.02 13.00
N ALA A 303 3.06 -12.34 13.04
CA ALA A 303 2.99 -13.09 14.31
C ALA A 303 4.35 -13.27 15.01
N GLY A 304 5.47 -12.96 14.34
CA GLY A 304 6.82 -13.18 14.87
C GLY A 304 7.25 -14.66 14.92
N ARG A 305 6.61 -15.54 14.14
CA ARG A 305 6.89 -16.99 14.12
C ARG A 305 7.80 -17.37 12.94
N HIS A 306 9.10 -17.08 13.06
CA HIS A 306 10.14 -17.27 12.01
C HIS A 306 11.31 -18.15 12.41
N ALA A 307 11.12 -18.99 13.42
CA ALA A 307 12.04 -20.09 13.71
C ALA A 307 11.79 -21.21 12.69
#